data_AF-A0A6N1MVS1-F1
#
_entry.id   AF-A0A6N1MVS1-F1
#
_cell.length_a   1.000
_cell.length_b   1.000
_cell.length_c   1.000
_cell.angle_alpha   90.00
_cell.angle_beta   90.00
_cell.angle_gamma   90.00
#
_symmetry.space_group_name_H-M   'P 1'
#
loop_
_entity.id
_entity.type
_entity.pdbx_description
1 polymer ?
#
loop_
_entity_poly.entity_id
_entity_poly.type
_entity_poly.pdbx_seq_one_letter_code
_entity_poly.pdbx_strand_id
1 'polypeptide(L)' 'MTVDDLRAFYNAKSDAELARILGRDRSVINYWRKGIPLRTQAVFEISTKGKLKANIKNLGV' A
#
# COMPACT_ATOMS: atom_id res chain seq x y z
N MET A 1 3.69 -6.37 -0.64
CA MET A 1 4.02 -4.93 -0.50
C MET A 1 3.80 -4.43 0.92
N THR A 2 4.52 -3.36 1.30
CA THR A 2 4.50 -2.65 2.59
C THR A 2 4.16 -1.17 2.38
N VAL A 3 3.95 -0.42 3.47
CA VAL A 3 3.73 1.04 3.39
C VAL A 3 4.95 1.76 2.81
N ASP A 4 6.17 1.29 3.10
CA ASP A 4 7.39 1.89 2.56
C ASP A 4 7.52 1.66 1.04
N ASP A 5 7.06 0.51 0.53
CA ASP A 5 6.94 0.28 -0.92
C ASP A 5 5.97 1.28 -1.56
N LEU A 6 4.83 1.56 -0.92
CA LEU A 6 3.89 2.59 -1.39
C LEU A 6 4.55 3.97 -1.39
N ARG A 7 5.29 4.32 -0.34
CA ARG A 7 5.99 5.62 -0.26
C ARG A 7 7.03 5.77 -1.34
N ALA A 8 7.85 4.75 -1.57
CA ALA A 8 8.85 4.76 -2.63
C ALA A 8 8.20 4.89 -4.01
N PHE A 9 7.12 4.16 -4.26
CA PHE A 9 6.39 4.20 -5.53
C PHE A 9 5.76 5.56 -5.83
N TYR A 10 5.08 6.15 -4.85
CA TYR A 10 4.42 7.45 -4.97
C TYR A 10 5.34 8.64 -4.68
N ASN A 11 6.63 8.39 -4.43
CA ASN A 11 7.63 9.39 -4.04
C ASN A 11 7.20 10.26 -2.84
N ALA A 12 6.48 9.66 -1.89
CA ALA A 12 5.93 10.36 -0.73
C ALA A 12 6.98 10.52 0.38
N LYS A 13 7.27 11.76 0.78
CA LYS A 13 8.29 12.07 1.81
C LYS A 13 7.85 11.72 3.22
N SER A 14 6.54 11.56 3.45
CA SER A 14 5.96 11.20 4.74
C SER A 14 4.67 10.41 4.60
N ASP A 15 4.25 9.72 5.66
CA ASP A 15 2.99 8.98 5.72
C ASP A 15 1.78 9.91 5.54
N ALA A 16 1.90 11.16 6.01
CA ALA A 16 0.90 12.20 5.81
C ALA A 16 0.74 12.60 4.35
N GLU A 17 1.85 12.66 3.61
CA GLU A 17 1.86 12.96 2.19
C GLU A 17 1.32 11.78 1.38
N LEU A 18 1.72 10.56 1.73
CA LEU A 18 1.15 9.34 1.14
C LEU A 18 -0.36 9.29 1.33
N ALA A 19 -0.86 9.59 2.53
CA ALA A 19 -2.29 9.64 2.82
C ALA A 19 -3.03 10.62 1.89
N ARG A 20 -2.46 11.81 1.65
CA ARG A 20 -3.02 12.82 0.74
C ARG A 20 -3.03 12.33 -0.71
N ILE A 21 -1.93 11.76 -1.20
CA ILE A 21 -1.83 11.23 -2.57
C ILE A 21 -2.88 10.12 -2.80
N LEU A 22 -3.07 9.27 -1.80
CA LEU A 22 -4.03 8.15 -1.85
C LEU A 22 -5.48 8.56 -1.54
N GLY A 23 -5.74 9.81 -1.16
CA GLY A 23 -7.07 10.28 -0.75
C GLY A 23 -7.60 9.57 0.50
N ARG A 24 -6.72 9.22 1.43
CA ARG A 24 -7.03 8.51 2.68
C ARG A 24 -6.65 9.31 3.91
N ASP A 25 -7.23 8.96 5.04
CA ASP A 25 -6.81 9.51 6.32
C ASP A 25 -5.46 8.94 6.79
N ARG A 26 -4.71 9.73 7.57
CA ARG A 26 -3.40 9.30 8.12
C ARG A 26 -3.52 8.06 9.01
N SER A 27 -4.65 7.90 9.71
CA SER A 27 -4.90 6.74 10.56
C SER A 27 -4.95 5.44 9.77
N VAL A 28 -5.37 5.49 8.50
CA VAL A 28 -5.37 4.34 7.59
C VAL A 28 -3.94 3.91 7.24
N ILE A 29 -3.05 4.88 6.98
CA ILE A 29 -1.64 4.59 6.71
C ILE A 29 -0.97 3.99 7.96
N ASN A 30 -1.25 4.53 9.14
CA ASN A 30 -0.75 3.98 10.39
C ASN A 30 -1.28 2.55 10.66
N TYR A 31 -2.55 2.29 10.33
CA TYR A 31 -3.10 0.93 10.41
C TYR A 31 -2.35 -0.03 9.47
N TRP A 32 -2.04 0.40 8.24
CA TRP A 32 -1.29 -0.40 7.28
C TRP A 32 0.17 -0.64 7.64
N ARG A 33 0.76 0.13 8.58
CA ARG A 33 2.09 -0.17 9.12
C ARG A 33 2.15 -1.54 9.80
N LYS A 34 1.01 -2.02 10.32
CA LYS A 34 0.87 -3.38 10.88
C LYS A 34 0.69 -4.47 9.81
N GLY A 35 0.43 -4.06 8.57
CA GLY A 35 0.14 -4.93 7.44
C GLY A 35 -0.98 -4.33 6.58
N ILE A 36 -0.72 -4.17 5.28
CA ILE A 36 -1.75 -3.73 4.33
C ILE A 36 -2.72 -4.92 4.10
N PRO A 37 -4.04 -4.74 4.21
CA PRO A 37 -5.00 -5.79 3.90
C PRO A 37 -4.84 -6.33 2.48
N LEU A 38 -4.97 -7.64 2.29
CA LEU A 38 -4.73 -8.30 1.00
C LEU A 38 -5.60 -7.72 -0.14
N ARG A 39 -6.87 -7.43 0.13
CA ARG A 39 -7.77 -6.75 -0.82
C ARG A 39 -7.20 -5.43 -1.31
N THR A 40 -6.65 -4.64 -0.39
CA THR A 40 -6.02 -3.36 -0.68
C THR A 40 -4.72 -3.54 -1.46
N GLN A 41 -3.91 -4.56 -1.12
CA GLN A 41 -2.72 -4.89 -1.88
C GLN A 41 -3.06 -5.25 -3.33
N ALA A 42 -4.12 -6.04 -3.57
CA ALA A 42 -4.58 -6.37 -4.92
C ALA A 42 -5.03 -5.13 -5.71
N VAL A 43 -5.75 -4.20 -5.06
CA VAL A 43 -6.13 -2.92 -5.68
C VAL A 43 -4.89 -2.12 -6.09
N PHE A 44 -3.87 -2.05 -5.23
CA PHE A 44 -2.61 -1.35 -5.56
C PHE A 44 -1.83 -2.06 -6.67
N GLU A 45 -1.82 -3.39 -6.70
CA GLU A 45 -1.17 -4.14 -7.77
C GLU A 45 -1.77 -3.83 -9.14
N ILE A 46 -3.11 -3.85 -9.25
CA ILE A 46 -3.81 -3.49 -10.48
C ILE A 46 -3.56 -2.02 -10.84
N SER A 47 -3.69 -1.12 -9.86
CA SER A 47 -3.54 0.33 -10.08
C SER A 47 -2.12 0.72 -10.49
N THR A 48 -1.12 -0.03 -10.04
CA THR A 48 0.30 0.19 -10.38
C THR A 48 0.78 -0.66 -11.55
N LYS A 49 -0.13 -1.36 -12.24
CA LYS A 49 0.17 -2.26 -13.38
C LYS A 49 1.24 -3.31 -13.02
N GLY A 50 1.14 -3.88 -11.83
CA GLY A 50 2.04 -4.94 -11.36
C GLY A 50 3.40 -4.47 -10.83
N LYS A 51 3.66 -3.16 -10.75
CA LYS A 51 4.90 -2.62 -10.16
C LYS A 51 4.99 -2.88 -8.66
N LEU A 52 3.86 -2.77 -7.96
CA LEU A 52 3.73 -3.26 -6.59
C LEU A 52 3.03 -4.61 -6.61
N LYS A 53 3.64 -5.63 -5.99
CA LYS A 53 3.05 -6.98 -5.91
C LYS A 53 2.39 -7.22 -4.57
N ALA A 54 1.16 -7.73 -4.60
CA ALA A 54 0.50 -8.21 -3.40
C ALA A 54 1.25 -9.43 -2.86
N ASN A 55 1.29 -9.55 -1.54
CA ASN A 55 1.87 -10.70 -0.87
C ASN A 55 0.83 -11.83 -0.88
N ILE A 56 0.67 -12.46 -2.04
CA ILE A 56 -0.24 -13.58 -2.29
C ILE A 56 0.27 -14.89 -1.66
N LYS A 57 1.52 -14.91 -1.16
CA LYS A 57 2.20 -16.10 -0.62
C LYS A 57 1.48 -16.83 0.51
N ASN A 58 0.46 -16.23 1.13
CA ASN A 58 -0.32 -16.85 2.19
C ASN A 58 -1.74 -17.27 1.75
N LEU A 59 -2.08 -17.13 0.47
CA LEU A 59 -3.22 -17.81 -0.12
C LEU A 59 -2.74 -19.20 -0.50
N GLY A 60 -2.95 -20.17 0.39
CA GLY A 60 -2.66 -21.59 0.12
C GLY A 60 -3.60 -22.14 -0.94
N VAL A 61 -3.32 -21.82 -2.21
CA VAL A 61 -3.88 -22.42 -3.42
C VAL A 61 -2.79 -23.19 -4.15
#